data_AF-A0A1F1K429-F1
#
_entry.id   AF-A0A1F1K429-F1
#
_cell.length_a   1.000
_cell.length_b   1.000
_cell.length_c   1.000
_cell.angle_alpha   90.00
_cell.angle_beta   90.00
_cell.angle_gamma   90.00
#
_symmetry.space_group_name_H-M   'P 1'
#
loop_
_entity.id
_entity.type
_entity.pdbx_description
1 polymer ?
#
loop_
_entity_poly.entity_id
_entity_poly.type
_entity_poly.pdbx_seq_one_letter_code
_entity_poly.pdbx_strand_id
1 'polypeptide(L)'
;MAFATFLATIGLSFAVVPGTARAFWFDTLPASAGGSPNHMTDAINHSMPKEYLGNQSAMGFFSRLYGPGTDAASLAWLLVGGVVSVAIVAVGAWLVLRGERVLGFFTAALAVVVASPVAWTHHWVWAVPLAVALWESAPRVAPMMRLAPGHLRALAGLVALVLVADAHWWAPGREMKELHWNPLQMVVGNDYLLAFLVLLLVLGAGVVRGGALAPWREGAASRDSRAQASGEASSAGTSSASRMR
;
A
#
# COMPACT_ATOMS: atom_id res chain seq x y z
N MET A 1 19.06 5.01 8.78
CA MET A 1 18.85 3.89 9.72
C MET A 1 18.11 2.72 9.10
N ALA A 2 16.91 2.89 8.52
CA ALA A 2 16.10 1.78 7.99
C ALA A 2 16.84 0.84 7.01
N PHE A 3 17.60 1.37 6.05
CA PHE A 3 18.41 0.56 5.13
C PHE A 3 19.48 -0.27 5.85
N ALA A 4 20.18 0.32 6.81
CA ALA A 4 21.17 -0.40 7.62
C ALA A 4 20.51 -1.47 8.50
N THR A 5 19.35 -1.18 9.09
CA THR A 5 18.55 -2.16 9.84
C THR A 5 18.12 -3.33 8.95
N PHE A 6 17.65 -3.05 7.74
CA PHE A 6 17.30 -4.07 6.75
C PHE A 6 18.50 -4.97 6.43
N LEU A 7 19.66 -4.38 6.09
CA LEU A 7 20.87 -5.16 5.84
C LEU A 7 21.33 -5.95 7.07
N ALA A 8 21.22 -5.38 8.28
CA ALA A 8 21.56 -6.08 9.52
C ALA A 8 20.67 -7.31 9.75
N THR A 9 19.37 -7.22 9.46
CA THR A 9 18.46 -8.37 9.57
C THR A 9 18.81 -9.47 8.57
N ILE A 10 19.20 -9.11 7.35
CA ILE A 10 19.71 -10.07 6.35
C ILE A 10 21.00 -10.72 6.87
N GLY A 11 21.98 -9.93 7.31
CA GLY A 11 23.24 -10.43 7.84
C GLY A 11 23.08 -11.37 9.04
N LEU A 12 22.13 -11.06 9.94
CA LEU A 12 21.80 -11.92 11.07
C LEU A 12 21.29 -13.29 10.61
N SER A 13 20.46 -13.36 9.56
CA SER A 13 20.00 -14.64 9.01
C SER A 13 21.16 -15.51 8.49
N PHE A 14 22.17 -14.90 7.86
CA PHE A 14 23.39 -15.60 7.43
C PHE A 14 24.26 -16.06 8.60
N ALA A 15 24.22 -15.36 9.73
CA ALA A 15 24.97 -15.74 10.93
C ALA A 15 24.30 -16.88 11.71
N VAL A 16 22.96 -16.87 11.81
CA VAL A 16 22.19 -17.84 12.63
C VAL A 16 21.84 -19.11 11.82
N VAL A 17 21.47 -18.97 10.55
CA VAL A 17 21.01 -20.07 9.67
C VAL A 17 21.63 -19.99 8.27
N PRO A 18 22.97 -20.09 8.13
CA PRO A 18 23.69 -19.83 6.88
C PRO A 18 23.22 -20.66 5.69
N GLY A 19 22.91 -21.94 5.90
CA GLY A 19 22.44 -22.84 4.82
C GLY A 19 21.08 -22.41 4.26
N THR A 20 20.11 -22.16 5.14
CA THR A 20 18.76 -21.70 4.76
C THR A 20 18.80 -20.31 4.13
N ALA A 21 19.59 -19.39 4.69
CA ALA A 21 19.75 -18.05 4.11
C ALA A 21 20.30 -18.13 2.68
N ARG A 22 21.33 -18.95 2.42
CA ARG A 22 21.86 -19.15 1.07
C ARG A 22 20.83 -19.76 0.11
N ALA A 23 20.14 -20.83 0.53
CA ALA A 23 19.10 -21.47 -0.27
C ALA A 23 17.93 -20.52 -0.60
N PHE A 24 17.57 -19.63 0.33
CA PHE A 24 16.57 -18.61 0.06
C PHE A 24 17.06 -17.58 -0.96
N TRP A 25 18.18 -16.92 -0.69
CA TRP A 25 18.65 -15.77 -1.47
C TRP A 25 19.17 -16.14 -2.86
N PHE A 26 19.82 -17.30 -3.01
CA PHE A 26 20.53 -17.65 -4.25
C PHE A 26 19.84 -18.73 -5.08
N ASP A 27 18.81 -19.38 -4.57
CA ASP A 27 18.10 -20.46 -5.26
C ASP A 27 16.59 -20.18 -5.31
N THR A 28 15.93 -20.11 -4.16
CA THR A 28 14.47 -19.96 -4.07
C THR A 28 13.96 -18.61 -4.57
N LEU A 29 14.61 -17.51 -4.21
CA LEU A 29 14.17 -16.16 -4.60
C LEU A 29 14.30 -15.91 -6.11
N PRO A 30 15.41 -16.26 -6.77
CA PRO A 30 15.51 -16.24 -8.24
C PRO A 30 14.47 -17.14 -8.93
N ALA A 31 14.27 -18.37 -8.45
CA ALA A 31 13.27 -19.29 -8.99
C ALA A 31 11.85 -18.72 -8.88
N SER A 32 11.53 -18.10 -7.74
CA SER A 32 10.22 -17.46 -7.49
C SER A 32 9.97 -16.22 -8.36
N ALA A 33 11.05 -15.58 -8.84
CA ALA A 33 11.01 -14.36 -9.66
C ALA A 33 10.99 -14.63 -11.18
N GLY A 34 10.75 -15.88 -11.59
CA GLY A 34 10.68 -16.29 -13.01
C GLY A 34 11.91 -17.06 -13.51
N GLY A 35 12.82 -17.45 -12.62
CA GLY A 35 13.88 -18.41 -12.92
C GLY A 35 13.38 -19.86 -12.99
N SER A 36 14.29 -20.80 -13.25
CA SER A 36 13.96 -22.23 -13.27
C SER A 36 13.39 -22.70 -11.93
N PRO A 37 12.27 -23.45 -11.92
CA PRO A 37 11.71 -24.02 -10.70
C PRO A 37 12.71 -24.93 -9.98
N ASN A 38 12.56 -24.98 -8.66
CA ASN A 38 13.30 -25.85 -7.75
C ASN A 38 12.31 -26.56 -6.82
N HIS A 39 12.78 -27.54 -6.05
CA HIS A 39 11.89 -28.34 -5.17
C HIS A 39 11.03 -27.48 -4.23
N MET A 40 11.55 -26.34 -3.75
CA MET A 40 10.86 -25.48 -2.79
C MET A 40 9.77 -24.65 -3.49
N THR A 41 10.07 -24.10 -4.65
CA THR A 41 9.08 -23.38 -5.48
C THR A 41 8.02 -24.32 -6.02
N ASP A 42 8.37 -25.56 -6.36
CA ASP A 42 7.40 -26.61 -6.71
C ASP A 42 6.49 -26.95 -5.53
N ALA A 43 7.05 -27.12 -4.32
CA ALA A 43 6.25 -27.39 -3.13
C ALA A 43 5.30 -26.23 -2.78
N ILE A 44 5.77 -24.97 -2.94
CA ILE A 44 4.96 -23.77 -2.75
C ILE A 44 3.83 -23.72 -3.79
N ASN A 45 4.17 -23.91 -5.06
CA ASN A 45 3.19 -23.92 -6.16
C ASN A 45 2.15 -25.03 -5.98
N HIS A 46 2.54 -26.19 -5.45
CA HIS A 46 1.63 -27.31 -5.21
C HIS A 46 0.72 -27.09 -3.99
N SER A 47 1.26 -26.47 -2.93
CA SER A 47 0.53 -26.29 -1.67
C SER A 47 -0.42 -25.08 -1.71
N MET A 48 -0.01 -24.00 -2.38
CA MET A 48 -0.73 -22.73 -2.43
C MET A 48 -0.53 -22.08 -3.81
N PRO A 49 -1.16 -22.61 -4.86
CA PRO A 49 -0.96 -22.14 -6.22
C PRO A 49 -1.46 -20.70 -6.39
N LYS A 50 -0.94 -19.98 -7.39
CA LYS A 50 -1.16 -18.54 -7.55
C LYS A 50 -2.63 -18.18 -7.78
N GLU A 51 -3.39 -19.06 -8.43
CA GLU A 51 -4.82 -18.94 -8.72
C GLU A 51 -5.71 -19.24 -7.51
N TYR A 52 -5.18 -19.83 -6.44
CA TYR A 52 -5.95 -20.16 -5.24
C TYR A 52 -6.68 -18.92 -4.73
N LEU A 53 -7.99 -19.02 -4.46
CA LEU A 53 -8.83 -17.85 -4.13
C LEU A 53 -8.34 -17.02 -2.93
N GLY A 54 -7.58 -17.63 -2.02
CA GLY A 54 -6.97 -16.90 -0.90
C GLY A 54 -5.89 -15.91 -1.33
N ASN A 55 -5.31 -16.06 -2.53
CA ASN A 55 -4.37 -15.11 -3.11
C ASN A 55 -5.11 -13.91 -3.72
N GLN A 56 -5.25 -12.84 -2.94
CA GLN A 56 -5.89 -11.60 -3.34
C GLN A 56 -4.92 -10.61 -4.02
N SER A 57 -3.85 -11.10 -4.66
CA SER A 57 -2.91 -10.25 -5.42
C SER A 57 -3.36 -10.01 -6.87
N ALA A 58 -2.75 -9.01 -7.53
CA ALA A 58 -2.95 -8.80 -8.97
C ALA A 58 -2.48 -10.01 -9.80
N MET A 59 -1.39 -10.68 -9.41
CA MET A 59 -0.96 -11.93 -10.04
C MET A 59 -1.98 -13.06 -9.84
N GLY A 60 -2.63 -13.14 -8.67
CA GLY A 60 -3.70 -14.11 -8.43
C GLY A 60 -4.88 -13.88 -9.37
N PHE A 61 -5.31 -12.62 -9.52
CA PHE A 61 -6.35 -12.23 -10.49
C PHE A 61 -5.99 -12.66 -11.92
N PHE A 62 -4.79 -12.31 -12.39
CA PHE A 62 -4.38 -12.64 -13.76
C PHE A 62 -4.10 -14.13 -13.97
N SER A 63 -3.69 -14.87 -12.93
CA SER A 63 -3.54 -16.33 -12.99
C SER A 63 -4.90 -17.03 -13.14
N ARG A 64 -5.97 -16.49 -12.54
CA ARG A 64 -7.33 -17.00 -12.77
C ARG A 64 -7.84 -16.67 -14.17
N LEU A 65 -7.45 -15.51 -14.71
CA LEU A 65 -7.91 -15.05 -16.02
C LEU A 65 -7.21 -15.72 -17.20
N TYR A 66 -5.89 -15.86 -17.13
CA TYR A 66 -5.05 -16.38 -18.23
C TYR A 66 -4.51 -17.78 -18.00
N GLY A 67 -4.69 -18.32 -16.78
CA GLY A 67 -4.08 -19.57 -16.36
C GLY A 67 -2.75 -19.33 -15.62
N PRO A 68 -2.43 -20.16 -14.61
CA PRO A 68 -1.23 -20.01 -13.80
C PRO A 68 0.03 -20.33 -14.59
N GLY A 69 1.13 -19.63 -14.27
CA GLY A 69 2.44 -19.86 -14.89
C GLY A 69 2.56 -19.38 -16.34
N THR A 70 1.54 -18.72 -16.90
CA THR A 70 1.60 -18.16 -18.25
C THR A 70 2.38 -16.84 -18.29
N ASP A 71 3.05 -16.58 -19.42
CA ASP A 71 3.71 -15.31 -19.67
C ASP A 71 2.70 -14.15 -19.63
N ALA A 72 1.50 -14.37 -20.18
CA ALA A 72 0.42 -13.39 -20.19
C ALA A 72 0.03 -12.95 -18.76
N ALA A 73 -0.13 -13.89 -17.82
CA ALA A 73 -0.41 -13.56 -16.42
C ALA A 73 0.72 -12.77 -15.77
N SER A 74 1.97 -13.16 -16.04
CA SER A 74 3.16 -12.53 -15.47
C SER A 74 3.39 -11.11 -16.01
N LEU A 75 3.25 -10.91 -17.31
CA LEU A 75 3.31 -9.60 -17.97
C LEU A 75 2.18 -8.68 -17.50
N ALA A 76 0.95 -9.19 -17.42
CA ALA A 76 -0.18 -8.41 -16.93
C ALA A 76 0.02 -7.96 -15.48
N TRP A 77 0.51 -8.84 -14.61
CA TRP A 77 0.87 -8.48 -13.24
C TRP A 77 1.99 -7.43 -13.17
N LEU A 78 3.08 -7.62 -13.91
CA LEU A 78 4.20 -6.66 -13.93
C LEU A 78 3.75 -5.28 -14.38
N LEU A 79 2.98 -5.22 -15.49
CA LEU A 79 2.55 -3.95 -16.06
C LEU A 79 1.45 -3.31 -15.23
N VAL A 80 0.35 -4.02 -14.97
CA VAL A 80 -0.81 -3.45 -14.27
C VAL A 80 -0.49 -3.30 -12.78
N GLY A 81 0.00 -4.36 -12.13
CA GLY A 81 0.37 -4.33 -10.71
C GLY A 81 1.49 -3.32 -10.44
N GLY A 82 2.50 -3.23 -11.32
CA GLY A 82 3.57 -2.24 -11.23
C GLY A 82 3.05 -0.81 -11.35
N VAL A 83 2.25 -0.50 -12.38
CA VAL A 83 1.65 0.83 -12.57
C VAL A 83 0.75 1.21 -11.39
N VAL A 84 -0.11 0.29 -10.94
CA VAL A 84 -1.00 0.52 -9.79
C VAL A 84 -0.17 0.77 -8.52
N SER A 85 0.91 0.02 -8.30
CA SER A 85 1.79 0.21 -7.14
C SER A 85 2.47 1.58 -7.14
N VAL A 86 2.95 2.05 -8.30
CA VAL A 86 3.51 3.41 -8.44
C VAL A 86 2.45 4.47 -8.16
N ALA A 87 1.22 4.29 -8.68
CA ALA A 87 0.12 5.20 -8.41
C ALA A 87 -0.24 5.26 -6.91
N ILE A 88 -0.26 4.11 -6.22
CA ILE A 88 -0.48 4.03 -4.76
C ILE A 88 0.58 4.84 -4.00
N VAL A 89 1.87 4.65 -4.33
CA VAL A 89 2.96 5.40 -3.69
C VAL A 89 2.83 6.90 -3.97
N ALA A 90 2.46 7.30 -5.19
CA ALA A 90 2.26 8.70 -5.55
C ALA A 90 1.12 9.34 -4.76
N VAL A 91 -0.02 8.65 -4.60
CA VAL A 91 -1.15 9.11 -3.77
C VAL A 91 -0.73 9.22 -2.30
N GLY A 92 -0.04 8.20 -1.77
CA GLY A 92 0.49 8.22 -0.40
C GLY A 92 1.45 9.39 -0.16
N ALA A 93 2.38 9.63 -1.08
CA ALA A 93 3.31 10.76 -1.03
C ALA A 93 2.56 12.10 -1.06
N TRP A 94 1.55 12.24 -1.92
CA TRP A 94 0.73 13.46 -1.97
C TRP A 94 0.05 13.74 -0.64
N LEU A 95 -0.52 12.71 0.01
CA LEU A 95 -1.16 12.82 1.33
C LEU A 95 -0.16 13.23 2.41
N VAL A 96 1.02 12.60 2.45
CA VAL A 96 2.11 12.96 3.38
C VAL A 96 2.51 14.42 3.21
N LEU A 97 2.64 14.89 1.97
CA LEU A 97 3.06 16.25 1.65
C LEU A 97 1.98 17.30 1.95
N ARG A 98 0.73 16.88 2.16
CA ARG A 98 -0.38 17.72 2.65
C ARG A 98 -0.57 17.66 4.18
N GLY A 99 0.33 16.97 4.89
CA GLY A 99 0.31 16.85 6.36
C GLY A 99 -0.40 15.60 6.89
N GLU A 100 -1.00 14.79 6.01
CA GLU A 100 -1.76 13.59 6.38
C GLU A 100 -0.84 12.36 6.42
N ARG A 101 0.15 12.40 7.32
CA ARG A 101 1.25 11.44 7.38
C ARG A 101 0.79 9.99 7.60
N VAL A 102 -0.16 9.79 8.50
CA VAL A 102 -0.67 8.44 8.86
C VAL A 102 -1.43 7.83 7.70
N LEU A 103 -2.40 8.57 7.14
CA LEU A 103 -3.17 8.13 5.97
C LEU A 103 -2.26 7.89 4.76
N GLY A 104 -1.33 8.81 4.49
CA GLY A 104 -0.37 8.67 3.39
C GLY A 104 0.57 7.47 3.54
N PHE A 105 1.06 7.20 4.75
CA PHE A 105 1.88 6.02 5.05
C PHE A 105 1.12 4.71 4.77
N PHE A 106 -0.07 4.54 5.34
CA PHE A 106 -0.85 3.32 5.15
C PHE A 106 -1.37 3.18 3.71
N THR A 107 -1.58 4.30 3.01
CA THR A 107 -1.90 4.26 1.58
C THR A 107 -0.71 3.72 0.81
N ALA A 108 0.50 4.26 1.00
CA ALA A 108 1.71 3.79 0.35
C ALA A 108 2.04 2.32 0.68
N ALA A 109 1.75 1.87 1.90
CA ALA A 109 1.96 0.48 2.32
C ALA A 109 1.18 -0.55 1.48
N LEU A 110 0.03 -0.16 0.91
CA LEU A 110 -0.73 -1.05 0.00
C LEU A 110 0.04 -1.41 -1.27
N ALA A 111 1.01 -0.60 -1.68
CA ALA A 111 1.82 -0.89 -2.85
C ALA A 111 2.60 -2.21 -2.69
N VAL A 112 3.01 -2.57 -1.46
CA VAL A 112 3.67 -3.85 -1.18
C VAL A 112 2.76 -5.03 -1.50
N VAL A 113 1.48 -4.91 -1.13
CA VAL A 113 0.50 -5.98 -1.28
C VAL A 113 0.11 -6.16 -2.75
N VAL A 114 0.00 -5.06 -3.52
CA VAL A 114 -0.31 -5.09 -4.95
C VAL A 114 0.90 -5.52 -5.79
N ALA A 115 2.11 -5.05 -5.44
CA ALA A 115 3.34 -5.40 -6.13
C ALA A 115 3.73 -6.85 -5.88
N SER A 116 3.31 -7.48 -4.77
CA SER A 116 3.63 -8.87 -4.50
C SER A 116 2.92 -9.81 -5.49
N PRO A 117 3.60 -10.84 -6.04
CA PRO A 117 2.94 -11.88 -6.82
C PRO A 117 1.99 -12.72 -5.96
N VAL A 118 2.16 -12.71 -4.63
CA VAL A 118 1.35 -13.46 -3.68
C VAL A 118 0.97 -12.57 -2.50
N ALA A 119 -0.33 -12.36 -2.31
CA ALA A 119 -0.89 -11.55 -1.24
C ALA A 119 -2.13 -12.21 -0.67
N TRP A 120 -1.93 -13.04 0.35
CA TRP A 120 -3.03 -13.69 1.07
C TRP A 120 -3.82 -12.69 1.90
N THR A 121 -5.04 -13.04 2.28
CA THR A 121 -5.97 -12.19 3.06
C THR A 121 -5.30 -11.51 4.26
N HIS A 122 -4.46 -12.23 5.02
CA HIS A 122 -3.76 -11.66 6.18
C HIS A 122 -2.70 -10.60 5.83
N HIS A 123 -2.15 -10.58 4.61
CA HIS A 123 -1.24 -9.52 4.16
C HIS A 123 -1.98 -8.18 4.01
N TRP A 124 -3.30 -8.21 3.85
CA TRP A 124 -4.15 -7.01 3.81
C TRP A 124 -4.42 -6.42 5.20
N VAL A 125 -3.76 -6.91 6.26
CA VAL A 125 -3.85 -6.32 7.61
C VAL A 125 -3.62 -4.81 7.64
N TRP A 126 -2.79 -4.28 6.73
CA TRP A 126 -2.51 -2.85 6.59
C TRP A 126 -3.75 -2.02 6.20
N ALA A 127 -4.77 -2.65 5.63
CA ALA A 127 -6.01 -2.00 5.28
C ALA A 127 -6.87 -1.60 6.49
N VAL A 128 -6.73 -2.31 7.62
CA VAL A 128 -7.45 -1.98 8.85
C VAL A 128 -7.04 -0.59 9.38
N PRO A 129 -5.76 -0.30 9.67
CA PRO A 129 -5.35 1.04 10.08
C PRO A 129 -5.52 2.07 8.96
N LEU A 130 -5.48 1.67 7.68
CA LEU A 130 -5.81 2.55 6.56
C LEU A 130 -7.26 3.04 6.61
N ALA A 131 -8.23 2.13 6.83
CA ALA A 131 -9.64 2.47 6.92
C ALA A 131 -9.91 3.43 8.09
N VAL A 132 -9.30 3.17 9.25
CA VAL A 132 -9.38 4.06 10.41
C VAL A 132 -8.76 5.43 10.10
N ALA A 133 -7.55 5.47 9.52
CA ALA A 133 -6.89 6.72 9.15
C ALA A 133 -7.70 7.51 8.11
N LEU A 134 -8.33 6.84 7.14
CA LEU A 134 -9.17 7.47 6.15
C LEU A 134 -10.44 8.07 6.77
N TRP A 135 -11.08 7.34 7.69
CA TRP A 135 -12.26 7.81 8.42
C TRP A 135 -11.96 9.06 9.24
N GLU A 136 -10.87 9.05 10.00
CA GLU A 136 -10.43 10.14 10.87
C GLU A 136 -9.98 11.36 10.06
N SER A 137 -9.26 11.16 8.96
CA SER A 137 -8.76 12.26 8.12
C SER A 137 -9.79 12.75 7.10
N ALA A 138 -10.96 12.11 6.97
CA ALA A 138 -11.99 12.50 6.01
C ALA A 138 -12.37 13.99 6.04
N PRO A 139 -12.60 14.64 7.20
CA PRO A 139 -12.93 16.07 7.24
C PRO A 139 -11.79 16.98 6.74
N ARG A 140 -10.54 16.55 6.90
CA ARG A 140 -9.34 17.29 6.49
C ARG A 140 -9.03 17.09 5.00
N VAL A 141 -9.15 15.85 4.52
CA VAL A 141 -8.75 15.44 3.17
C VAL A 141 -9.85 15.70 2.14
N ALA A 142 -11.12 15.48 2.49
CA ALA A 142 -12.20 15.58 1.52
C ALA A 142 -12.30 16.95 0.84
N PRO A 143 -12.15 18.10 1.55
CA PRO A 143 -12.12 19.41 0.91
C PRO A 143 -10.96 19.56 -0.09
N MET A 144 -9.78 19.01 0.23
CA MET A 144 -8.61 19.02 -0.68
C MET A 144 -8.90 18.25 -1.98
N MET A 145 -9.73 17.20 -1.89
CA MET A 145 -10.13 16.35 -3.02
C MET A 145 -11.43 16.81 -3.71
N ARG A 146 -12.03 17.92 -3.26
CA ARG A 146 -13.36 18.40 -3.70
C ARG A 146 -14.48 17.37 -3.49
N LEU A 147 -14.43 16.65 -2.38
CA LEU A 147 -15.41 15.66 -1.96
C LEU A 147 -16.06 16.08 -0.65
N ALA A 148 -17.27 15.60 -0.38
CA ALA A 148 -17.84 15.67 0.97
C ALA A 148 -17.17 14.62 1.88
N PRO A 149 -16.91 14.91 3.18
CA PRO A 149 -16.32 13.96 4.13
C PRO A 149 -17.09 12.64 4.24
N GLY A 150 -18.41 12.68 4.04
CA GLY A 150 -19.27 11.49 4.03
C GLY A 150 -18.86 10.45 2.97
N HIS A 151 -18.36 10.87 1.81
CA HIS A 151 -17.91 9.94 0.77
C HIS A 151 -16.64 9.17 1.21
N LEU A 152 -15.69 9.85 1.83
CA LEU A 152 -14.47 9.19 2.31
C LEU A 152 -14.75 8.28 3.51
N ARG A 153 -15.69 8.65 4.38
CA ARG A 153 -16.17 7.79 5.46
C ARG A 153 -16.91 6.55 4.94
N ALA A 154 -17.78 6.71 3.95
CA ALA A 154 -18.44 5.59 3.29
C ALA A 154 -17.41 4.64 2.63
N LEU A 155 -16.38 5.19 2.01
CA LEU A 155 -15.29 4.40 1.43
C LEU A 155 -14.47 3.65 2.48
N ALA A 156 -14.17 4.28 3.62
CA ALA A 156 -13.55 3.60 4.76
C ALA A 156 -14.43 2.46 5.31
N GLY A 157 -15.74 2.71 5.43
CA GLY A 157 -16.72 1.70 5.84
C GLY A 157 -16.81 0.53 4.85
N LEU A 158 -16.74 0.81 3.54
CA LEU A 158 -16.70 -0.22 2.50
C LEU A 158 -15.46 -1.11 2.63
N VAL A 159 -14.28 -0.51 2.84
CA VAL A 159 -13.03 -1.26 3.07
C VAL A 159 -13.18 -2.17 4.30
N ALA A 160 -13.69 -1.64 5.42
CA ALA A 160 -13.90 -2.43 6.62
C ALA A 160 -14.91 -3.57 6.39
N LEU A 161 -16.01 -3.30 5.67
CA LEU A 161 -17.02 -4.29 5.35
C LEU A 161 -16.44 -5.43 4.52
N VAL A 162 -15.65 -5.13 3.48
CA VAL A 162 -15.03 -6.16 2.62
C VAL A 162 -14.08 -7.05 3.41
N LEU A 163 -13.25 -6.48 4.29
CA LEU A 163 -12.34 -7.24 5.14
C LEU A 163 -13.07 -8.21 6.10
N VAL A 164 -14.25 -7.84 6.58
CA VAL A 164 -15.04 -8.68 7.50
C VAL A 164 -15.91 -9.68 6.76
N ALA A 165 -16.44 -9.30 5.59
CA ALA A 165 -17.34 -10.15 4.80
C ALA A 165 -16.61 -11.35 4.20
N ASP A 166 -15.33 -11.19 3.85
CA ASP A 166 -14.47 -12.24 3.30
C ASP A 166 -15.14 -12.95 2.12
N ALA A 167 -15.73 -12.15 1.22
CA ALA A 167 -16.70 -12.63 0.23
C ALA A 167 -16.07 -13.57 -0.79
N HIS A 168 -14.75 -13.52 -0.99
CA HIS A 168 -14.05 -14.45 -1.87
C HIS A 168 -14.21 -15.93 -1.46
N TRP A 169 -14.49 -16.24 -0.19
CA TRP A 169 -14.81 -17.62 0.22
C TRP A 169 -16.19 -18.10 -0.24
N TRP A 170 -17.04 -17.21 -0.75
CA TRP A 170 -18.33 -17.59 -1.31
C TRP A 170 -18.20 -18.11 -2.75
N ALA A 171 -17.05 -17.86 -3.40
CA ALA A 171 -16.74 -18.41 -4.71
C ALA A 171 -16.20 -19.86 -4.59
N PRO A 172 -16.45 -20.74 -5.59
CA PRO A 172 -15.90 -22.09 -5.58
C PRO A 172 -14.37 -22.09 -5.60
N GLY A 173 -13.73 -22.84 -4.70
CA GLY A 173 -12.27 -22.90 -4.60
C GLY A 173 -11.69 -24.30 -4.63
N ARG A 174 -10.36 -24.36 -4.78
CA ARG A 174 -9.53 -25.58 -4.86
C ARG A 174 -9.81 -26.39 -6.12
N GLU A 175 -8.93 -27.36 -6.39
CA GLU A 175 -9.08 -28.28 -7.53
C GLU A 175 -9.21 -27.54 -8.88
N MET A 176 -8.56 -26.37 -9.02
CA MET A 176 -8.59 -25.54 -10.24
C MET A 176 -9.98 -24.97 -10.60
N LYS A 177 -10.94 -24.96 -9.66
CA LYS A 177 -12.27 -24.39 -9.89
C LYS A 177 -12.21 -22.89 -10.17
N GLU A 178 -11.20 -22.20 -9.63
CA GLU A 178 -10.96 -20.77 -9.83
C GLU A 178 -10.72 -20.38 -11.29
N LEU A 179 -10.22 -21.32 -12.12
CA LEU A 179 -9.97 -21.07 -13.54
C LEU A 179 -11.25 -21.07 -14.39
N HIS A 180 -12.34 -21.58 -13.85
CA HIS A 180 -13.61 -21.72 -14.54
C HIS A 180 -14.67 -20.75 -14.01
N TRP A 181 -14.23 -19.75 -13.24
CA TRP A 181 -15.12 -18.76 -12.68
C TRP A 181 -15.83 -17.95 -13.76
N ASN A 182 -17.13 -17.77 -13.57
CA ASN A 182 -17.90 -16.80 -14.34
C ASN A 182 -17.55 -15.35 -13.89
N PRO A 183 -18.00 -14.31 -14.62
CA PRO A 183 -17.67 -12.93 -14.28
C PRO A 183 -18.11 -12.50 -12.86
N LEU A 184 -19.22 -13.01 -12.34
CA LEU A 184 -19.66 -12.70 -10.97
C LEU A 184 -18.73 -13.35 -9.93
N GLN A 185 -18.33 -14.60 -10.16
CA GLN A 185 -17.36 -15.28 -9.30
C GLN A 185 -15.99 -14.62 -9.36
N MET A 186 -15.59 -14.07 -10.51
CA MET A 186 -14.39 -13.23 -10.60
C MET A 186 -14.50 -11.96 -9.75
N VAL A 187 -15.68 -11.34 -9.66
CA VAL A 187 -15.87 -10.16 -8.79
C VAL A 187 -15.82 -10.56 -7.32
N VAL A 188 -16.61 -11.57 -6.93
CA VAL A 188 -16.71 -12.03 -5.54
C VAL A 188 -15.37 -12.60 -5.06
N GLY A 189 -14.72 -13.41 -5.88
CA GLY A 189 -13.44 -14.07 -5.59
C GLY A 189 -12.22 -13.14 -5.57
N ASN A 190 -12.37 -11.86 -5.94
CA ASN A 190 -11.32 -10.85 -5.90
C ASN A 190 -11.78 -9.59 -5.14
N ASP A 191 -12.68 -9.75 -4.18
CA ASP A 191 -13.32 -8.68 -3.43
C ASP A 191 -12.33 -7.70 -2.80
N TYR A 192 -11.25 -8.19 -2.18
CA TYR A 192 -10.24 -7.33 -1.57
C TYR A 192 -9.58 -6.48 -2.66
N LEU A 193 -8.96 -7.11 -3.66
CA LEU A 193 -8.26 -6.41 -4.74
C LEU A 193 -9.16 -5.34 -5.38
N LEU A 194 -10.41 -5.67 -5.68
CA LEU A 194 -11.35 -4.74 -6.31
C LEU A 194 -11.73 -3.58 -5.38
N ALA A 195 -11.96 -3.82 -4.09
CA ALA A 195 -12.23 -2.76 -3.12
C ALA A 195 -11.07 -1.77 -3.00
N PHE A 196 -9.82 -2.26 -3.01
CA PHE A 196 -8.63 -1.41 -2.96
C PHE A 196 -8.36 -0.67 -4.26
N LEU A 197 -8.71 -1.24 -5.42
CA LEU A 197 -8.69 -0.51 -6.68
C LEU A 197 -9.72 0.62 -6.69
N VAL A 198 -10.93 0.40 -6.17
CA VAL A 198 -11.94 1.48 -6.00
C VAL A 198 -11.41 2.56 -5.05
N LEU A 199 -10.82 2.17 -3.91
CA LEU A 199 -10.18 3.11 -2.98
C LEU A 199 -9.13 3.96 -3.69
N LEU A 200 -8.22 3.34 -4.44
CA LEU A 200 -7.17 4.03 -5.18
C LEU A 200 -7.74 4.95 -6.26
N LEU A 201 -8.77 4.52 -6.99
CA LEU A 201 -9.42 5.34 -8.00
C LEU A 201 -10.04 6.60 -7.40
N VAL A 202 -10.73 6.49 -6.26
CA VAL A 202 -11.34 7.63 -5.57
C VAL A 202 -10.26 8.58 -5.05
N LEU A 203 -9.25 8.07 -4.35
CA LEU A 203 -8.16 8.89 -3.81
C LEU A 203 -7.33 9.53 -4.93
N GLY A 204 -6.98 8.78 -5.97
CA GLY A 204 -6.23 9.24 -7.13
C GLY A 204 -6.99 10.31 -7.92
N ALA A 205 -8.28 10.12 -8.18
CA ALA A 205 -9.12 11.17 -8.79
C ALA A 205 -9.19 12.42 -7.89
N GLY A 206 -9.22 12.23 -6.57
CA GLY A 206 -9.13 13.32 -5.59
C GLY A 206 -7.81 14.08 -5.69
N VAL A 207 -6.68 13.38 -5.81
CA VAL A 207 -5.34 13.97 -6.01
C VAL A 207 -5.29 14.80 -7.29
N VAL A 208 -5.79 14.27 -8.41
CA VAL A 208 -5.82 14.98 -9.70
C VAL A 208 -6.66 16.27 -9.59
N ARG A 209 -7.80 16.24 -8.90
CA ARG A 209 -8.67 17.41 -8.69
C ARG A 209 -8.12 18.42 -7.67
N GLY A 210 -7.37 17.93 -6.68
CA GLY A 210 -6.75 18.72 -5.63
C GLY A 210 -5.52 19.49 -6.08
N GLY A 211 -5.05 19.25 -7.31
CA GLY A 211 -3.93 19.94 -7.93
C GLY A 211 -2.58 19.45 -7.47
N ALA A 212 -1.58 19.65 -8.33
CA ALA A 212 -0.18 19.38 -8.02
C ALA A 212 0.26 20.15 -6.76
N LEU A 213 1.23 19.59 -6.06
CA LEU A 213 1.88 20.28 -4.95
C LEU A 213 2.42 21.63 -5.47
N ALA A 214 2.15 22.71 -4.74
CA ALA A 214 3.00 23.88 -4.88
C ALA A 214 4.44 23.42 -4.61
N PRO A 215 5.43 23.78 -5.44
CA PRO A 215 6.82 23.41 -5.20
C PRO A 215 7.18 23.69 -3.75
N TRP A 216 7.88 22.76 -3.12
CA TRP A 216 8.35 22.87 -1.74
C TRP A 216 9.37 24.03 -1.65
N ARG A 217 8.89 25.28 -1.70
CA ARG A 217 9.68 26.50 -1.63
C ARG A 217 9.28 27.25 -0.36
N GLU A 218 10.26 27.35 0.55
CA GLU A 218 10.44 28.45 1.52
C GLU A 218 9.42 28.62 2.67
N GLY A 219 8.52 27.66 2.91
CA GLY A 219 7.61 27.70 4.07
C GLY A 219 8.28 27.39 5.43
N ALA A 220 9.35 26.60 5.43
CA ALA A 220 10.07 26.26 6.66
C ALA A 220 11.00 27.40 7.12
N ALA A 221 11.75 27.99 6.17
CA ALA A 221 12.62 29.14 6.45
C ALA A 221 11.80 30.36 6.93
N SER A 222 10.66 30.65 6.30
CA SER A 222 9.83 31.81 6.69
C SER A 222 9.12 31.66 8.04
N ARG A 223 8.83 30.43 8.50
CA ARG A 223 8.25 30.18 9.84
C ARG A 223 9.29 30.34 10.94
N ASP A 224 10.51 29.86 10.73
CA ASP A 224 11.61 30.07 11.68
C ASP A 224 12.03 31.55 11.76
N SER A 225 12.11 32.25 10.62
CA SER A 225 12.41 33.68 10.61
C SER A 225 11.33 34.53 11.28
N ARG A 226 10.05 34.17 11.12
CA ARG A 226 8.93 34.91 11.76
C ARG A 226 8.83 34.60 13.25
N ALA A 227 9.17 33.37 13.67
CA ALA A 227 9.27 33.01 15.08
C ALA A 227 10.46 33.70 15.77
N GLN A 228 11.64 33.74 15.13
CA GLN A 228 12.81 34.49 15.63
C GLN A 228 12.54 35.99 15.75
N ALA A 229 11.96 36.62 14.72
CA ALA A 229 11.61 38.04 14.75
C ALA A 229 10.59 38.38 15.87
N SER A 230 9.63 37.48 16.14
CA SER A 230 8.68 37.66 17.24
C SER A 230 9.31 37.49 18.63
N GLY A 231 10.32 36.61 18.76
CA GLY A 231 11.08 36.42 19.99
C GLY A 231 12.00 37.60 20.32
N GLU A 232 12.64 38.18 19.30
CA GLU A 232 13.50 39.38 19.46
C GLU A 232 12.68 40.64 19.79
N ALA A 233 11.50 40.82 19.18
CA ALA A 233 10.61 41.93 19.51
C ALA A 233 10.10 41.85 20.96
N SER A 234 9.82 40.63 21.46
CA SER A 234 9.38 40.40 22.83
C SER A 234 10.49 40.66 23.87
N SER A 235 11.75 40.36 23.56
CA SER A 235 12.87 40.57 24.48
C SER A 235 13.33 42.04 24.53
N ALA A 236 13.20 42.76 23.42
CA ALA A 236 13.47 44.20 23.35
C ALA A 236 12.45 45.03 24.16
N GLY A 237 11.17 44.64 24.16
CA GLY A 237 10.11 45.33 24.90
C GLY A 237 10.23 45.23 26.44
N THR A 238 10.82 44.15 26.95
CA THR A 238 10.98 43.94 28.40
C THR A 238 12.20 44.63 29.00
N SER A 239 13.20 45.02 28.20
CA SER A 239 14.44 45.66 28.68
C SER A 239 14.27 47.17 28.98
N SER A 240 13.29 47.83 28.35
CA SER A 240 13.08 49.28 28.53
C SER A 240 12.29 49.63 29.82
N ALA A 241 11.54 48.68 30.39
CA ALA A 241 10.65 48.94 31.53
C ALA A 241 11.31 48.86 32.92
N SER A 242 12.58 48.44 33.05
CA SER A 242 13.24 48.31 34.37
C SER A 242 14.19 49.46 34.73
N ARG A 243 14.27 50.52 33.92
CA ARG A 243 15.24 51.63 34.11
C ARG A 243 14.62 52.94 34.64
N MET A 244 13.49 52.86 35.33
CA MET A 244 12.89 53.98 36.09
C MET A 244 12.37 53.49 37.44
N ARG A 245 13.28 53.23 38.39
CA ARG A 245 13.06 53.34 39.84
C ARG A 245 14.37 53.67 40.52
#